data_AF-A0A2S9V4D6-F1
#
_entry.id   AF-A0A2S9V4D6-F1
#
_cell.length_a   1.000
_cell.length_b   1.000
_cell.length_c   1.000
_cell.angle_alpha   90.00
_cell.angle_beta   90.00
_cell.angle_gamma   90.00
#
_symmetry.space_group_name_H-M   'P 1'
#
loop_
_entity.id
_entity.type
_entity.pdbx_description
1 polymer ?
#
loop_
_entity_poly.entity_id
_entity_poly.type
_entity_poly.pdbx_seq_one_letter_code
_entity_poly.pdbx_strand_id
1 'polypeptide(L)'
;MLPMFIALITGAINGNEHKNHGWRLMLALPVNLYSLYIAKLLLAVLLTATALLWLWMSGLLATLLMNVLGTPAETEYGRVLLNAMPALILTSLPVLIFQHAVSWRFGNIIVPLSVAVMATMGIVQIGSSEYWVWYPWSYMTMSAMGGTAELRHLAVWLSLAVATGLFWLSTLLAASHKRAG
;
A
#
# COMPACT_ATOMS: atom_id res chain seq x y z
N MET A 1 1.89 5.08 -9.21
CA MET A 1 0.92 5.88 -8.42
C MET A 1 0.40 5.15 -7.18
N LEU A 2 0.33 3.82 -7.18
CA LEU A 2 -0.12 3.02 -6.02
C LEU A 2 0.54 3.40 -4.66
N PRO A 3 1.86 3.67 -4.55
CA PRO A 3 2.47 4.07 -3.28
C PRO A 3 1.91 5.37 -2.67
N MET A 4 1.57 6.34 -3.52
CA MET A 4 0.95 7.60 -3.09
C MET A 4 -0.45 7.37 -2.55
N PHE A 5 -1.21 6.49 -3.21
CA PHE A 5 -2.55 6.13 -2.78
C PHE A 5 -2.54 5.39 -1.43
N ILE A 6 -1.56 4.49 -1.23
CA ILE A 6 -1.33 3.84 0.08
C ILE A 6 -1.11 4.89 1.17
N ALA A 7 -0.23 5.86 0.94
CA ALA A 7 0.07 6.89 1.93
C ALA A 7 -1.13 7.78 2.24
N LEU A 8 -1.98 8.04 1.24
CA LEU A 8 -3.24 8.75 1.44
C LEU A 8 -4.22 7.93 2.29
N ILE A 9 -4.35 6.62 2.04
CA ILE A 9 -5.18 5.72 2.87
C ILE A 9 -4.67 5.70 4.32
N THR A 10 -3.40 5.33 4.53
CA THR A 10 -2.84 5.18 5.88
C THR A 10 -2.79 6.51 6.63
N GLY A 11 -2.52 7.60 5.91
CA GLY A 11 -2.53 8.95 6.42
C GLY A 11 -3.93 9.44 6.77
N ALA A 12 -4.96 9.10 6.01
CA ALA A 12 -6.35 9.43 6.33
C ALA A 12 -6.85 8.66 7.55
N ILE A 13 -6.59 7.34 7.63
CA ILE A 13 -6.97 6.50 8.77
C ILE A 13 -6.35 7.05 10.05
N ASN A 14 -5.02 7.18 10.10
CA ASN A 14 -4.34 7.60 11.32
C ASN A 14 -4.47 9.10 11.58
N GLY A 15 -4.57 9.94 10.54
CA GLY A 15 -4.76 11.38 10.68
C GLY A 15 -6.10 11.71 11.32
N ASN A 16 -7.19 11.03 10.92
CA ASN A 16 -8.50 11.19 11.55
C ASN A 16 -8.48 10.83 13.04
N GLU A 17 -7.72 9.80 13.40
CA GLU A 17 -7.55 9.34 14.77
C GLU A 17 -6.78 10.33 15.65
N HIS A 18 -5.76 10.98 15.08
CA HIS A 18 -5.04 12.04 15.78
C HIS A 18 -5.90 13.28 15.95
N LYS A 19 -6.66 13.68 14.92
CA LYS A 19 -7.52 14.87 14.95
C LYS A 19 -8.68 14.75 15.94
N ASN A 20 -9.30 13.56 16.03
CA ASN A 20 -10.47 13.33 16.88
C ASN A 20 -10.13 12.72 18.24
N HIS A 21 -8.84 12.63 18.60
CA HIS A 21 -8.38 11.93 19.80
C HIS A 21 -8.90 10.48 19.94
N GLY A 22 -9.17 9.81 18.82
CA GLY A 22 -9.81 8.48 18.81
C GLY A 22 -9.00 7.42 19.56
N TRP A 23 -7.67 7.55 19.57
CA TRP A 23 -6.77 6.74 20.38
C TRP A 23 -7.12 6.74 21.88
N ARG A 24 -7.49 7.90 22.46
CA ARG A 24 -7.80 8.01 23.88
C ARG A 24 -9.12 7.29 24.21
N LEU A 25 -10.10 7.42 23.32
CA LEU A 25 -11.38 6.73 23.44
C LEU A 25 -11.20 5.21 23.35
N MET A 26 -10.41 4.74 22.37
CA MET A 26 -10.20 3.30 22.17
C MET A 26 -9.36 2.66 23.27
N LEU A 27 -8.44 3.40 23.90
CA LEU A 27 -7.62 2.92 25.01
C LEU A 27 -8.31 3.01 26.37
N ALA A 28 -9.48 3.66 26.46
CA ALA A 28 -10.34 3.56 27.64
C ALA A 28 -11.07 2.20 27.70
N LEU A 29 -11.22 1.55 26.54
CA LEU A 29 -11.69 0.16 26.45
C LEU A 29 -10.53 -0.80 26.78
N PRO A 30 -10.78 -2.03 27.23
CA PRO A 30 -9.74 -3.03 27.52
C PRO A 30 -9.13 -3.63 26.24
N VAL A 31 -8.70 -2.77 25.31
CA VAL A 31 -8.13 -3.14 24.03
C VAL A 31 -6.62 -2.89 24.05
N ASN A 32 -5.85 -3.90 23.64
CA ASN A 32 -4.41 -3.78 23.55
C ASN A 32 -3.98 -2.89 22.37
N LEU A 33 -2.95 -2.06 22.56
CA LEU A 33 -2.34 -1.22 21.53
C LEU A 33 -1.90 -2.03 20.30
N TYR A 34 -1.34 -3.23 20.49
CA TYR A 34 -0.92 -4.09 19.39
C TYR A 34 -2.11 -4.52 18.53
N SER A 35 -3.21 -4.95 19.16
CA SER A 35 -4.43 -5.33 18.45
C SER A 35 -5.00 -4.16 17.66
N LEU A 36 -4.95 -2.96 18.22
CA LEU A 36 -5.40 -1.74 17.52
C LEU A 36 -4.51 -1.40 16.31
N TYR A 37 -3.19 -1.53 16.47
CA TYR A 37 -2.23 -1.30 15.39
C TYR A 37 -2.45 -2.26 14.22
N ILE A 38 -2.58 -3.55 14.52
CA ILE A 38 -2.78 -4.61 13.52
C ILE A 38 -4.15 -4.45 12.85
N ALA A 39 -5.21 -4.16 13.62
CA ALA A 39 -6.55 -3.95 13.06
C ALA A 39 -6.57 -2.80 12.05
N LYS A 40 -5.89 -1.68 12.33
CA LYS A 40 -5.81 -0.54 11.41
C LYS A 40 -4.93 -0.82 10.19
N LEU A 41 -3.86 -1.60 10.36
CA LEU A 41 -3.07 -2.08 9.23
C LEU A 41 -3.91 -2.97 8.30
N LEU A 42 -4.68 -3.91 8.87
CA LEU A 42 -5.59 -4.76 8.11
C LEU A 42 -6.66 -3.94 7.38
N LEU A 43 -7.21 -2.91 8.03
CA LEU A 43 -8.14 -1.97 7.38
C LEU A 43 -7.47 -1.28 6.18
N ALA A 44 -6.22 -0.83 6.31
CA ALA A 44 -5.48 -0.22 5.20
C ALA A 44 -5.23 -1.21 4.04
N VAL A 45 -4.91 -2.47 4.35
CA VAL A 45 -4.77 -3.55 3.37
C VAL A 45 -6.09 -3.79 2.63
N LEU A 46 -7.21 -3.90 3.37
CA LEU A 46 -8.54 -4.08 2.80
C LEU A 46 -8.94 -2.91 1.91
N LEU A 47 -8.73 -1.67 2.35
CA LEU A 47 -9.03 -0.47 1.56
C LEU A 47 -8.21 -0.42 0.27
N THR A 48 -6.93 -0.84 0.33
CA THR A 48 -6.07 -0.93 -0.85
C THR A 48 -6.58 -2.01 -1.82
N ALA A 49 -6.98 -3.18 -1.32
CA ALA A 49 -7.57 -4.23 -2.14
C ALA A 49 -8.90 -3.79 -2.79
N THR A 50 -9.78 -3.13 -2.02
CA THR A 50 -11.03 -2.58 -2.57
C THR A 50 -10.80 -1.49 -3.60
N ALA A 51 -9.75 -0.68 -3.45
CA ALA A 51 -9.42 0.33 -4.43
C ALA A 51 -8.87 -0.25 -5.73
N LEU A 52 -8.10 -1.35 -5.66
CA LEU A 52 -7.69 -2.11 -6.84
C LEU A 52 -8.89 -2.75 -7.55
N LEU A 53 -9.84 -3.31 -6.80
CA LEU A 53 -11.10 -3.82 -7.36
C LEU A 53 -11.91 -2.70 -8.02
N TRP A 54 -11.98 -1.53 -7.38
CA TRP A 54 -12.65 -0.36 -7.94
C TRP A 54 -11.98 0.12 -9.23
N LEU A 55 -10.65 0.17 -9.27
CA LEU A 55 -9.88 0.50 -10.46
C LEU A 55 -10.22 -0.45 -11.60
N TRP A 56 -10.23 -1.76 -11.32
CA TRP A 56 -10.60 -2.77 -12.31
C TRP A 56 -12.04 -2.61 -12.83
N MET A 57 -13.01 -2.43 -11.93
CA MET A 57 -14.41 -2.21 -12.30
C MET A 57 -14.59 -0.94 -13.14
N SER A 58 -13.90 0.15 -12.79
CA SER A 58 -13.95 1.40 -13.54
C SER A 58 -13.35 1.25 -14.95
N GLY A 59 -12.27 0.47 -15.08
CA GLY A 59 -11.68 0.14 -16.37
C GLY A 59 -12.63 -0.68 -17.24
N LEU A 60 -13.30 -1.69 -16.66
CA LEU A 60 -14.32 -2.46 -17.38
C LEU A 60 -15.46 -1.58 -17.88
N LEU A 61 -16.00 -0.72 -17.01
CA LEU A 61 -17.08 0.20 -17.37
C LEU A 61 -16.64 1.14 -18.50
N ALA A 62 -15.41 1.66 -18.45
CA ALA A 62 -14.85 2.48 -19.52
C ALA A 62 -14.78 1.72 -20.86
N THR A 63 -14.27 0.48 -20.86
CA THR A 63 -14.21 -0.34 -22.09
C THR A 63 -15.59 -0.66 -22.65
N LEU A 64 -16.59 -0.88 -21.79
CA LEU A 64 -17.97 -1.11 -22.22
C LEU A 64 -18.58 0.14 -22.86
N LEU A 65 -18.38 1.32 -22.26
CA LEU A 65 -18.82 2.59 -22.83
C LEU A 65 -18.16 2.87 -24.19
N MET A 66 -16.86 2.60 -24.33
CA MET A 66 -16.15 2.77 -25.60
C MET A 66 -16.70 1.85 -26.71
N ASN A 67 -17.01 0.60 -26.39
CA ASN A 67 -17.64 -0.31 -27.34
C ASN A 67 -19.03 0.19 -27.78
N VAL A 68 -19.84 0.71 -26.85
CA VAL A 68 -21.15 1.30 -27.17
C VAL A 68 -21.02 2.54 -28.07
N LEU A 69 -19.96 3.34 -27.89
CA LEU A 69 -19.66 4.51 -28.71
C LEU A 69 -19.04 4.17 -30.08
N GLY A 70 -18.94 2.88 -30.43
CA GLY A 70 -18.42 2.42 -31.72
C GLY A 70 -16.90 2.46 -31.85
N THR A 71 -16.17 2.71 -30.76
CA THR A 71 -14.71 2.58 -30.73
C THR A 71 -14.34 1.16 -30.31
N PRO A 72 -13.49 0.44 -31.09
CA PRO A 72 -13.04 -0.89 -30.68
C PRO A 72 -12.25 -0.78 -29.39
N ALA A 73 -12.80 -1.29 -28.29
CA ALA A 73 -12.14 -1.29 -27.01
C ALA A 73 -11.45 -2.63 -26.75
N GLU A 74 -10.14 -2.59 -26.49
CA GLU A 74 -9.39 -3.79 -26.11
C GLU A 74 -9.79 -4.24 -24.70
N THR A 75 -10.42 -5.41 -24.62
CA THR A 75 -10.81 -6.02 -23.32
C THR A 75 -9.63 -6.65 -22.58
N GLU A 76 -8.46 -6.69 -23.21
CA GLU A 76 -7.24 -7.31 -22.69
C GLU A 76 -6.71 -6.60 -21.44
N TYR A 77 -6.85 -5.28 -21.36
CA TYR A 77 -6.44 -4.48 -20.19
C TYR A 77 -7.09 -4.96 -18.88
N GLY A 78 -8.39 -5.29 -18.93
CA GLY A 78 -9.11 -5.78 -17.76
C GLY A 78 -8.58 -7.12 -17.27
N ARG A 79 -8.21 -8.02 -18.19
CA ARG A 79 -7.64 -9.34 -17.85
C ARG A 79 -6.23 -9.21 -17.26
N VAL A 80 -5.40 -8.34 -17.84
CA VAL A 80 -4.03 -8.10 -17.36
C VAL A 80 -4.06 -7.60 -15.91
N LEU A 81 -4.89 -6.59 -15.61
CA LEU A 81 -5.00 -6.08 -14.25
C LEU A 81 -5.51 -7.14 -13.28
N LEU A 82 -6.59 -7.87 -13.64
CA LEU A 82 -7.16 -8.91 -12.77
C LEU A 82 -6.12 -9.99 -12.41
N ASN A 83 -5.29 -10.41 -13.38
CA ASN A 83 -4.23 -11.38 -13.16
C ASN A 83 -3.10 -10.83 -12.28
N ALA A 84 -2.80 -9.53 -12.40
CA ALA A 84 -1.76 -8.88 -11.61
C ALA A 84 -2.20 -8.52 -10.19
N MET A 85 -3.51 -8.42 -9.92
CA MET A 85 -4.06 -7.97 -8.64
C MET A 85 -3.52 -8.72 -7.40
N PRO A 86 -3.46 -10.06 -7.37
CA PRO A 86 -2.93 -10.78 -6.21
C PRO A 86 -1.47 -10.41 -5.93
N ALA A 87 -0.64 -10.35 -6.98
CA ALA A 87 0.76 -9.99 -6.86
C ALA A 87 0.93 -8.52 -6.41
N LEU A 88 0.11 -7.60 -6.91
CA LEU A 88 0.11 -6.20 -6.51
C LEU A 88 -0.24 -6.01 -5.02
N ILE A 89 -1.23 -6.75 -4.52
CA ILE A 89 -1.60 -6.71 -3.09
C ILE A 89 -0.43 -7.19 -2.23
N LEU A 90 0.16 -8.34 -2.55
CA LEU A 90 1.29 -8.89 -1.79
C LEU A 90 2.53 -7.97 -1.83
N THR A 91 2.86 -7.48 -3.03
CA THR A 91 4.03 -6.60 -3.22
C THR A 91 3.85 -5.20 -2.65
N SER A 92 2.62 -4.78 -2.36
CA SER A 92 2.33 -3.52 -1.69
C SER A 92 2.52 -3.55 -0.16
N LEU A 93 2.59 -4.74 0.45
CA LEU A 93 2.66 -4.90 1.91
C LEU A 93 3.83 -4.15 2.57
N PRO A 94 5.09 -4.19 2.05
CA PRO A 94 6.19 -3.43 2.64
C PRO A 94 5.89 -1.93 2.73
N VAL A 95 5.33 -1.37 1.66
CA VAL A 95 5.00 0.04 1.58
C VAL A 95 3.81 0.38 2.49
N LEU A 96 2.79 -0.48 2.54
CA LEU A 96 1.66 -0.33 3.46
C LEU A 96 2.10 -0.30 4.92
N ILE A 97 2.94 -1.26 5.32
CA ILE A 97 3.44 -1.35 6.69
C ILE A 97 4.29 -0.12 7.04
N PHE A 98 5.19 0.27 6.14
CA PHE A 98 6.03 1.44 6.34
C PHE A 98 5.19 2.73 6.45
N GLN A 99 4.26 2.95 5.53
CA GLN A 99 3.43 4.16 5.52
C GLN A 99 2.47 4.21 6.70
N HIS A 100 1.93 3.07 7.12
CA HIS A 100 1.12 2.96 8.34
C HIS A 100 1.95 3.28 9.58
N ALA A 101 3.18 2.77 9.69
CA ALA A 101 4.07 3.08 10.81
C ALA A 101 4.40 4.58 10.91
N VAL A 102 4.70 5.22 9.77
CA VAL A 102 4.94 6.67 9.70
C VAL A 102 3.67 7.43 10.11
N SER A 103 2.53 7.07 9.53
CA SER A 103 1.24 7.72 9.79
C SER A 103 0.76 7.52 11.24
N TRP A 104 1.15 6.42 11.88
CA TRP A 104 0.89 6.17 13.29
C TRP A 104 1.65 7.13 14.21
N ARG A 105 2.85 7.54 13.81
CA ARG A 105 3.73 8.40 14.60
C ARG A 105 3.39 9.88 14.47
N PHE A 106 2.97 10.30 13.28
CA PHE A 106 2.70 11.69 12.95
C PHE A 106 1.21 11.95 12.80
N GLY A 107 0.68 12.94 13.53
CA GLY A 107 -0.73 13.33 13.42
C GLY A 107 -1.10 14.11 12.15
N ASN A 108 -0.13 14.38 11.28
CA ASN A 108 -0.32 15.15 10.05
C ASN A 108 -0.17 14.24 8.82
N ILE A 109 -1.18 14.25 7.95
CA ILE A 109 -1.21 13.51 6.67
C ILE A 109 -0.10 13.95 5.69
N ILE A 110 0.42 15.17 5.83
CA ILE A 110 1.45 15.71 4.94
C ILE A 110 2.74 14.88 5.04
N VAL A 111 3.13 14.43 6.23
CA VAL A 111 4.38 13.68 6.44
C VAL A 111 4.42 12.35 5.66
N PRO A 112 3.49 11.40 5.86
CA PRO A 112 3.48 10.15 5.10
C PRO A 112 3.34 10.38 3.58
N LEU A 113 2.55 11.39 3.18
CA LEU A 113 2.39 11.76 1.78
C LEU A 113 3.71 12.25 1.16
N SER A 114 4.44 13.15 1.81
CA SER A 114 5.73 13.65 1.34
C SER A 114 6.74 12.51 1.19
N VAL A 115 6.77 11.57 2.13
CA VAL A 115 7.63 10.37 2.04
C VAL A 115 7.23 9.50 0.84
N ALA A 116 5.94 9.33 0.60
CA ALA A 116 5.45 8.59 -0.56
C ALA A 116 5.78 9.26 -1.90
N VAL A 117 5.73 10.59 -1.97
CA VAL A 117 6.12 11.37 -3.16
C VAL A 117 7.60 11.13 -3.46
N MET A 118 8.48 11.36 -2.47
CA MET A 118 9.91 11.16 -2.62
C MET A 118 10.25 9.72 -3.03
N ALA A 119 9.59 8.75 -2.40
CA ALA A 119 9.79 7.36 -2.76
C ALA A 119 9.26 7.02 -4.17
N THR A 120 8.13 7.60 -4.59
CA THR A 120 7.61 7.37 -5.94
C THR A 120 8.54 7.93 -7.01
N MET A 121 9.21 9.07 -6.76
CA MET A 121 10.26 9.58 -7.64
C MET A 121 11.46 8.63 -7.73
N GLY A 122 11.84 8.00 -6.61
CA GLY A 122 12.89 6.99 -6.57
C GLY A 122 12.61 5.76 -7.42
N ILE A 123 11.33 5.35 -7.57
CA ILE A 123 10.94 4.24 -8.45
C ILE A 123 11.37 4.51 -9.89
N VAL A 124 11.23 5.74 -10.37
CA VAL A 124 11.55 6.11 -11.76
C VAL A 124 13.04 5.92 -12.06
N GLN A 125 13.91 6.20 -11.08
CA GLN A 125 15.36 6.12 -11.25
C GLN A 125 15.91 4.72 -10.94
N ILE A 126 15.44 4.08 -9.86
CA ILE A 126 16.02 2.83 -9.34
C ILE A 126 15.27 1.61 -9.88
N GLY A 127 13.96 1.73 -10.14
CA GLY A 127 13.10 0.60 -10.48
C GLY A 127 13.42 -0.06 -11.82
N SER A 128 14.12 0.61 -12.72
CA SER A 128 14.61 0.06 -14.00
C SER A 128 16.05 -0.46 -13.93
N SER A 129 16.77 -0.22 -12.82
CA SER A 129 18.16 -0.64 -12.62
C SER A 129 18.24 -2.01 -11.94
N GLU A 130 19.44 -2.60 -11.93
CA GLU A 130 19.74 -3.84 -11.16
C GLU A 130 19.50 -3.70 -9.64
N TYR A 131 19.47 -2.46 -9.13
CA TYR A 131 19.30 -2.16 -7.71
C TYR A 131 17.84 -2.17 -7.23
N TRP A 132 16.87 -2.48 -8.10
CA TRP A 132 15.45 -2.55 -7.74
C TRP A 132 15.17 -3.50 -6.56
N VAL A 133 16.00 -4.53 -6.39
CA VAL A 133 15.92 -5.52 -5.30
C VAL A 133 16.04 -4.87 -3.93
N TRP A 134 16.81 -3.79 -3.80
CA TRP A 134 17.02 -3.08 -2.52
C TRP A 134 15.96 -2.01 -2.25
N TYR A 135 15.03 -1.81 -3.19
CA TYR A 135 14.08 -0.72 -3.13
C TYR A 135 12.63 -1.23 -3.03
N PRO A 136 12.03 -1.27 -1.83
CA PRO A 136 10.72 -1.91 -1.63
C PRO A 136 9.58 -1.28 -2.45
N TRP A 137 9.70 0.01 -2.76
CA TRP A 137 8.74 0.73 -3.57
C TRP A 137 8.72 0.29 -5.04
N SER A 138 9.78 -0.33 -5.56
CA SER A 138 9.79 -0.88 -6.92
C SER A 138 9.21 -2.29 -7.04
N TYR A 139 8.99 -3.02 -5.94
CA TYR A 139 8.47 -4.40 -6.01
C TYR A 139 7.10 -4.49 -6.68
N MET A 140 6.24 -3.50 -6.49
CA MET A 140 4.93 -3.42 -7.16
C MET A 140 5.05 -3.26 -8.67
N THR A 141 5.98 -2.42 -9.13
CA THR A 141 6.24 -2.24 -10.56
C THR A 141 6.84 -3.51 -11.16
N MET A 142 7.78 -4.13 -10.45
CA MET A 142 8.46 -5.33 -10.92
C MET A 142 7.56 -6.57 -10.97
N SER A 143 6.64 -6.71 -10.01
CA SER A 143 5.67 -7.81 -10.01
C SER A 143 4.65 -7.72 -11.14
N ALA A 144 4.25 -6.49 -11.52
CA ALA A 144 3.29 -6.26 -12.60
C ALA A 144 3.94 -6.21 -13.99
N MET A 145 5.12 -5.58 -14.12
CA MET A 145 5.74 -5.25 -15.40
C MET A 145 7.09 -5.92 -15.65
N GLY A 146 7.57 -6.78 -14.75
CA GLY A 146 8.85 -7.46 -14.91
C GLY A 146 8.95 -8.23 -16.23
N GLY A 147 10.10 -8.16 -16.90
CA GLY A 147 10.29 -8.74 -18.25
C GLY A 147 10.22 -10.26 -18.31
N THR A 148 10.49 -10.96 -17.21
CA THR A 148 10.43 -12.42 -17.09
C THR A 148 9.54 -12.84 -15.93
N ALA A 149 8.96 -14.05 -16.01
CA ALA A 149 8.16 -14.60 -14.92
C ALA A 149 8.98 -14.76 -13.62
N GLU A 150 10.24 -15.18 -13.74
CA GLU A 150 11.15 -15.33 -12.60
C GLU A 150 11.33 -14.02 -11.81
N LEU A 151 11.52 -12.89 -12.51
CA LEU A 151 11.66 -11.59 -11.88
C LEU A 151 10.38 -11.15 -11.16
N ARG A 152 9.21 -11.45 -11.72
CA ARG A 152 7.92 -11.16 -11.08
C ARG A 152 7.74 -11.98 -9.80
N HIS A 153 8.06 -13.27 -9.84
CA HIS A 153 8.00 -14.13 -8.66
C HIS A 153 9.02 -13.72 -7.59
N LEU A 154 10.24 -13.37 -8.00
CA LEU A 154 11.27 -12.85 -7.11
C LEU A 154 10.79 -11.58 -6.38
N ALA A 155 10.15 -10.65 -7.09
CA ALA A 155 9.58 -9.45 -6.48
C ALA A 155 8.53 -9.77 -5.40
N VAL A 156 7.68 -10.78 -5.62
CA VAL A 156 6.73 -11.25 -4.61
C VAL A 156 7.44 -11.82 -3.39
N TRP A 157 8.41 -12.72 -3.57
CA TRP A 157 9.15 -13.32 -2.45
C TRP A 157 9.92 -12.29 -1.64
N LEU A 158 10.63 -11.38 -2.29
CA LEU A 158 11.32 -10.27 -1.64
C LEU A 158 10.35 -9.38 -0.87
N SER A 159 9.19 -9.08 -1.45
CA SER A 159 8.19 -8.26 -0.77
C SER A 159 7.66 -8.93 0.49
N LEU A 160 7.44 -10.24 0.51
CA LEU A 160 7.00 -10.96 1.70
C LEU A 160 8.10 -10.99 2.77
N ALA A 161 9.35 -11.25 2.38
CA ALA A 161 10.49 -11.22 3.28
C ALA A 161 10.66 -9.84 3.94
N VAL A 162 10.63 -8.76 3.15
CA VAL A 162 10.73 -7.39 3.66
C VAL A 162 9.51 -7.02 4.51
N ALA A 163 8.30 -7.40 4.08
CA ALA A 163 7.07 -7.11 4.81
C ALA A 163 7.06 -7.77 6.20
N THR A 164 7.48 -9.02 6.33
CA THR A 164 7.55 -9.70 7.62
C THR A 164 8.52 -9.01 8.58
N GLY A 165 9.71 -8.63 8.12
CA GLY A 165 10.67 -7.87 8.93
C GLY A 165 10.12 -6.50 9.35
N LEU A 166 9.53 -5.75 8.41
CA LEU A 166 8.92 -4.45 8.70
C LEU A 166 7.72 -4.55 9.63
N PHE A 167 6.93 -5.63 9.54
CA PHE A 167 5.77 -5.84 10.40
C PHE A 167 6.18 -5.97 11.87
N TRP A 168 7.14 -6.84 12.16
CA TRP A 168 7.66 -7.02 13.51
C TRP A 168 8.36 -5.75 14.03
N LEU A 169 9.18 -5.10 13.19
CA LEU A 169 9.84 -3.85 13.57
C LEU A 169 8.81 -2.76 13.90
N SER A 170 7.81 -2.57 13.04
CA SER A 170 6.82 -1.50 13.18
C SER A 170 5.88 -1.72 14.38
N THR A 171 5.49 -2.96 14.66
CA THR A 171 4.65 -3.29 15.82
C THR A 171 5.38 -3.03 17.14
N LEU A 172 6.67 -3.37 17.22
CA LEU A 172 7.51 -3.05 18.40
C LEU A 172 7.66 -1.54 18.61
N LEU A 173 7.89 -0.78 17.53
CA LEU A 173 7.99 0.68 17.59
C LEU A 173 6.67 1.36 17.97
N ALA A 174 5.54 0.82 17.52
CA ALA A 174 4.22 1.36 17.86
C ALA A 174 3.94 1.30 19.38
N ALA A 175 4.42 0.25 20.04
CA ALA A 175 4.20 0.03 21.46
C ALA A 175 5.07 0.90 22.38
N SER A 176 6.28 1.27 21.96
CA SER A 176 7.17 2.12 22.76
C SER A 176 6.68 3.56 22.81
N HIS A 177 6.09 4.05 21.72
CA HIS A 177 5.78 5.48 21.58
C HIS A 177 4.57 5.97 22.40
N LYS A 178 3.48 5.19 22.48
CA LYS A 178 2.23 5.64 23.15
C LYS A 178 2.17 5.35 24.65
N ARG A 179 3.24 4.79 25.24
CA ARG A 179 3.39 4.64 26.70
C ARG A 179 3.97 5.88 27.37
N ALA A 180 4.47 6.84 26.60
CA ALA A 180 5.26 7.98 27.09
C ALA A 180 4.53 9.34 27.05
N GLY A 181 3.26 9.40 26.66
CA GLY A 181 2.47 10.65 26.62
C GLY A 181 0.99 10.40 26.82
#